data_AF-A0A5M6IGX0-F1
#
_entry.id   AF-A0A5M6IGX0-F1
#
_cell.length_a   1.000
_cell.length_b   1.000
_cell.length_c   1.000
_cell.angle_alpha   90.00
_cell.angle_beta   90.00
_cell.angle_gamma   90.00
#
_symmetry.space_group_name_H-M   'P 1'
#
loop_
_entity.id
_entity.type
_entity.pdbx_description
1 polymer ?
#
loop_
_entity_poly.entity_id
_entity_poly.type
_entity_poly.pdbx_seq_one_letter_code
_entity_poly.pdbx_strand_id
1 'polypeptide(L)'
;MRLDPERIKALTASTSSYVAAIAESEELLPMLAAAWTEMTLRQPKGHYTIREVLDRAAEKAERQGDAVTGARYRRALRDFEDQFAQSLPETAAAE
;
A
#
# COMPACT_ATOMS: atom_id res chain seq x y z
N MET A 1 2.82 19.26 -21.37
CA MET A 1 2.09 17.98 -21.26
C MET A 1 1.06 18.11 -20.15
N ARG A 2 -0.24 18.08 -20.45
CA ARG A 2 -1.31 17.96 -19.44
C ARG A 2 -1.58 16.47 -19.25
N LEU A 3 -1.34 15.96 -18.04
CA LEU A 3 -1.64 14.57 -17.70
C LEU A 3 -3.15 14.44 -17.48
N ASP A 4 -3.79 13.57 -18.25
CA ASP A 4 -5.23 13.33 -18.19
C ASP A 4 -5.60 12.63 -16.87
N PRO A 5 -6.53 13.18 -16.07
CA PRO A 5 -6.90 12.61 -14.78
C PRO A 5 -7.54 11.21 -14.90
N GLU A 6 -8.19 10.92 -16.03
CA GLU A 6 -8.73 9.57 -16.31
C GLU A 6 -7.63 8.55 -16.60
N ARG A 7 -6.53 9.00 -17.22
CA ARG A 7 -5.34 8.18 -17.45
C ARG A 7 -4.58 7.89 -16.14
N ILE A 8 -4.53 8.88 -15.25
CA ILE A 8 -4.02 8.68 -13.88
C ILE A 8 -4.87 7.62 -13.19
N LYS A 9 -6.19 7.75 -13.17
CA LYS A 9 -7.11 6.75 -12.60
C LYS A 9 -6.95 5.35 -13.22
N ALA A 10 -6.75 5.26 -14.53
CA ALA A 10 -6.54 3.98 -15.22
C ALA A 10 -5.19 3.34 -14.88
N LEU A 11 -4.13 4.14 -14.69
CA LEU A 11 -2.86 3.67 -14.12
C LEU A 11 -3.04 3.26 -12.65
N THR A 12 -3.87 3.98 -11.88
CA THR A 12 -4.22 3.62 -10.49
C THR A 12 -5.00 2.31 -10.40
N ALA A 13 -5.77 1.95 -11.43
CA ALA A 13 -6.51 0.69 -11.50
C ALA A 13 -5.59 -0.54 -11.72
N SER A 14 -4.35 -0.32 -12.18
CA SER A 14 -3.32 -1.36 -12.31
C SER A 14 -2.33 -1.39 -11.15
N THR A 15 -2.39 -0.43 -10.23
CA THR A 15 -1.59 -0.44 -8.98
C THR A 15 -2.28 -1.28 -7.92
N SER A 16 -1.51 -2.13 -7.24
CA SER A 16 -1.98 -2.96 -6.13
C SER A 16 -2.81 -2.18 -5.10
N SER A 17 -3.78 -2.83 -4.47
CA SER A 17 -4.71 -2.21 -3.50
C SER A 17 -4.00 -1.42 -2.39
N TYR A 18 -2.83 -1.89 -1.95
CA TYR A 18 -1.98 -1.19 -0.97
C TYR A 18 -1.33 0.10 -1.49
N VAL A 19 -0.96 0.19 -2.77
CA VAL A 19 -0.40 1.43 -3.35
C VAL A 19 -1.47 2.51 -3.45
N ALA A 20 -2.69 2.12 -3.83
CA ALA A 20 -3.82 3.06 -3.85
C ALA A 20 -4.15 3.57 -2.45
N ALA A 21 -4.12 2.70 -1.43
CA ALA A 21 -4.31 3.09 -0.04
C ALA A 21 -3.23 4.06 0.46
N ILE A 22 -1.96 3.82 0.13
CA ILE A 22 -0.84 4.74 0.48
C ILE A 22 -1.00 6.09 -0.23
N ALA A 23 -1.35 6.08 -1.52
CA ALA A 23 -1.55 7.31 -2.28
C ALA A 23 -2.61 8.20 -1.63
N GLU A 24 -3.72 7.59 -1.21
CA GLU A 24 -4.82 8.30 -0.59
C GLU A 24 -4.52 8.76 0.84
N SER A 25 -3.86 7.92 1.66
CA SER A 25 -3.57 8.25 3.05
C SER A 25 -2.52 9.35 3.22
N GLU A 26 -1.52 9.35 2.35
CA GLU A 26 -0.38 10.28 2.37
C GLU A 26 -0.56 11.46 1.39
N GLU A 27 -1.74 11.59 0.78
CA GLU A 27 -2.07 12.65 -0.21
C GLU A 27 -1.05 12.71 -1.38
N LEU A 28 -0.54 11.54 -1.78
CA LEU A 28 0.45 11.39 -2.83
C LEU A 28 -0.21 11.14 -4.19
N LEU A 29 0.45 11.61 -5.25
CA LEU A 29 0.12 11.16 -6.60
C LEU A 29 0.37 9.64 -6.71
N PRO A 30 -0.49 8.88 -7.43
CA PRO A 30 -0.34 7.43 -7.55
C PRO A 30 1.06 6.96 -8.00
N MET A 31 1.68 7.68 -8.94
CA MET A 31 3.06 7.35 -9.37
C MET A 31 4.10 7.56 -8.26
N LEU A 32 3.93 8.57 -7.41
CA LEU A 32 4.84 8.83 -6.30
C LEU A 32 4.66 7.77 -5.20
N ALA A 33 3.41 7.40 -4.90
CA ALA A 33 3.12 6.32 -3.97
C ALA A 33 3.70 4.98 -4.45
N ALA A 34 3.56 4.67 -5.74
CA ALA A 34 4.16 3.47 -6.34
C ALA A 34 5.69 3.49 -6.23
N ALA A 35 6.34 4.58 -6.64
CA ALA A 35 7.79 4.72 -6.58
C ALA A 35 8.32 4.63 -5.14
N TRP A 36 7.65 5.28 -4.19
CA TRP A 36 7.97 5.19 -2.76
C TRP A 36 7.80 3.77 -2.23
N THR A 37 6.73 3.08 -2.61
CA THR A 37 6.46 1.70 -2.18
C THR A 37 7.57 0.77 -2.67
N GLU A 38 7.94 0.86 -3.96
CA GLU A 38 9.03 0.05 -4.50
C GLU A 38 10.38 0.38 -3.85
N MET A 39 10.69 1.66 -3.65
CA MET A 39 11.94 2.07 -3.00
C MET A 39 12.00 1.57 -1.56
N THR A 40 10.88 1.66 -0.84
CA THR A 40 10.76 1.19 0.54
C THR A 40 10.93 -0.32 0.61
N LEU A 41 10.30 -1.10 -0.28
CA LEU A 41 10.46 -2.56 -0.33
C LEU A 41 11.90 -3.03 -0.58
N ARG A 42 12.74 -2.21 -1.23
CA ARG A 42 14.17 -2.50 -1.43
C ARG A 42 15.01 -2.25 -0.18
N GLN A 43 14.48 -1.56 0.84
CA GLN A 43 15.18 -1.33 2.10
C GLN A 43 15.08 -2.53 3.04
N PRO A 44 16.09 -2.79 3.88
CA PRO A 44 15.96 -3.74 4.98
C PRO A 44 14.75 -3.37 5.83
N LYS A 45 13.87 -4.34 6.11
CA LYS A 45 12.64 -4.14 6.89
C LYS A 45 11.60 -3.19 6.27
N GLY A 46 11.72 -2.82 4.99
CA GLY A 46 10.77 -1.94 4.32
C GLY A 46 9.31 -2.42 4.30
N HIS A 47 9.10 -3.74 4.34
CA HIS A 47 7.76 -4.30 4.47
C HIS A 47 7.06 -3.88 5.79
N TYR A 48 7.81 -3.74 6.89
CA TYR A 48 7.25 -3.24 8.15
C TYR A 48 6.84 -1.78 8.01
N THR A 49 7.60 -0.96 7.30
CA THR A 49 7.25 0.44 7.06
C THR A 49 5.95 0.58 6.27
N ILE A 50 5.77 -0.23 5.22
CA ILE A 50 4.51 -0.24 4.45
C ILE A 50 3.33 -0.70 5.33
N ARG A 51 3.55 -1.74 6.13
CA ARG A 51 2.56 -2.22 7.09
C ARG A 51 2.12 -1.13 8.08
N GLU A 52 3.08 -0.44 8.69
CA GLU A 52 2.82 0.65 9.64
C GLU A 52 2.05 1.82 9.00
N VAL A 53 2.39 2.19 7.77
CA VAL A 53 1.68 3.25 7.04
C VAL A 53 0.21 2.87 6.80
N LEU A 54 -0.04 1.65 6.33
CA LEU A 54 -1.40 1.16 6.07
C LEU A 54 -2.22 1.01 7.36
N ASP A 55 -1.61 0.51 8.43
CA ASP A 55 -2.27 0.35 9.74
C ASP A 55 -2.63 1.73 10.33
N ARG A 56 -1.67 2.67 10.33
CA ARG A 56 -1.90 4.05 10.77
C ARG A 56 -2.96 4.75 9.94
N ALA A 57 -2.99 4.53 8.63
CA ALA A 57 -4.02 5.07 7.75
C ALA A 57 -5.41 4.54 8.13
N ALA A 58 -5.53 3.23 8.38
CA ALA A 58 -6.78 2.61 8.82
C ALA A 58 -7.24 3.18 10.16
N GLU A 59 -6.36 3.26 11.15
CA GLU A 59 -6.67 3.83 12.46
C GLU A 59 -7.09 5.30 12.35
N LYS A 60 -6.40 6.09 11.53
CA LYS A 60 -6.73 7.52 11.32
C LYS A 60 -8.15 7.67 10.74
N ALA A 61 -8.50 6.89 9.72
CA ALA A 61 -9.83 6.93 9.11
C ALA A 61 -10.92 6.54 10.11
N GLU A 62 -10.70 5.49 10.91
CA GLU A 62 -11.65 5.08 11.93
C GLU A 62 -11.84 6.12 13.04
N ARG A 63 -10.75 6.75 13.49
CA ARG A 63 -10.83 7.86 14.46
C ARG A 63 -11.58 9.08 13.93
N GLN A 64 -11.60 9.27 12.61
CA GLN A 64 -12.36 10.33 11.95
C GLN A 64 -13.84 9.97 11.72
N GLY A 65 -14.25 8.75 12.08
CA GLY A 65 -15.61 8.25 11.87
C GLY A 65 -15.85 7.66 10.47
N ASP A 66 -14.80 7.56 9.64
CA ASP A 66 -14.89 6.93 8.32
C ASP A 66 -14.52 5.45 8.40
N ALA A 67 -15.47 4.66 8.93
CA ALA A 67 -15.32 3.21 9.07
C ALA A 67 -15.20 2.48 7.71
N VAL A 68 -15.75 3.05 6.63
CA VAL A 68 -15.69 2.46 5.28
C VAL A 68 -14.27 2.55 4.75
N THR A 69 -13.67 3.73 4.84
CA THR A 69 -12.27 3.94 4.44
C THR A 69 -11.32 3.16 5.33
N GLY A 70 -11.56 3.13 6.65
CA GLY A 70 -10.80 2.31 7.60
C GLY A 70 -10.81 0.82 7.24
N ALA A 71 -11.99 0.25 6.96
CA ALA A 71 -12.12 -1.13 6.53
C ALA A 71 -11.41 -1.41 5.20
N ARG A 72 -11.45 -0.47 4.25
CA ARG A 72 -10.74 -0.58 2.96
C ARG A 72 -9.22 -0.59 3.15
N TYR A 73 -8.68 0.27 4.01
CA TYR A 73 -7.25 0.29 4.31
C TYR A 73 -6.80 -0.99 5.04
N ARG A 74 -7.60 -1.51 5.97
CA ARG A 74 -7.34 -2.82 6.58
C ARG A 74 -7.33 -3.97 5.56
N ARG A 75 -8.24 -3.92 4.58
CA ARG A 75 -8.23 -4.91 3.49
C ARG A 75 -6.96 -4.80 2.65
N ALA A 76 -6.57 -3.59 2.27
CA ALA A 76 -5.34 -3.35 1.52
C ALA A 76 -4.09 -3.81 2.29
N LEU A 77 -4.07 -3.64 3.61
CA LEU A 77 -3.04 -4.18 4.49
C LEU A 77 -2.99 -5.71 4.43
N ARG A 78 -4.13 -6.40 4.55
CA ARG A 78 -4.18 -7.87 4.44
C ARG A 78 -3.70 -8.36 3.08
N ASP A 79 -4.16 -7.74 2.00
CA ASP A 79 -3.73 -8.09 0.63
C ASP A 79 -2.20 -7.94 0.47
N PHE A 80 -1.60 -6.94 1.12
CA PHE A 80 -0.15 -6.74 1.15
C PHE A 80 0.56 -7.83 1.96
N GLU A 81 0.08 -8.13 3.17
CA GLU A 81 0.65 -9.18 4.02
C GLU A 81 0.57 -10.55 3.35
N ASP A 82 -0.54 -10.88 2.69
CA ASP A 82 -0.72 -12.14 1.95
C ASP A 82 0.25 -12.24 0.76
N GLN A 83 0.42 -11.17 -0.03
CA GLN A 83 1.40 -11.14 -1.13
C GLN A 83 2.84 -11.28 -0.63
N PHE A 84 3.17 -10.64 0.48
CA PHE A 84 4.52 -10.69 1.03
C PHE A 84 4.82 -12.03 1.70
N ALA A 85 3.86 -12.64 2.39
CA ALA A 85 3.97 -13.97 2.96
C ALA A 85 4.18 -15.04 1.88
N GLN A 86 3.52 -14.91 0.72
CA GLN A 86 3.74 -15.79 -0.43
C GLN A 86 5.08 -15.54 -1.15
N SER A 87 5.63 -14.34 -1.03
CA SER A 87 6.91 -13.94 -1.65
C SER A 87 8.14 -14.25 -0.79
N LEU A 88 7.96 -14.67 0.47
CA LEU A 88 8.99 -15.29 1.30
C LEU A 88 8.99 -16.80 0.98
N PRO A 89 9.83 -17.29 0.04
CA PRO A 89 10.06 -18.72 -0.02
C PRO A 89 10.63 -19.16 1.32
N GLU A 90 10.22 -20.35 1.71
CA GLU A 90 10.63 -21.13 2.87
C GLU A 90 12.16 -21.19 3.04
N THR A 91 12.80 -20.12 3.53
CA THR A 91 14.19 -20.16 4.02
C THR A 91 14.20 -20.74 5.44
N ALA A 92 13.53 -21.87 5.62
CA ALA A 92 13.50 -22.66 6.84
C ALA A 92 13.81 -24.14 6.58
N ALA A 93 14.44 -24.46 5.44
CA ALA A 93 14.95 -25.79 5.14
C ALA A 93 16.32 -25.70 4.44
N ALA A 94 17.38 -25.45 5.21
CA ALA A 94 18.74 -25.84 4.86
C ALA A 94 19.63 -25.84 6.12
N GLU A 95 19.76 -27.05 6.66
CA GLU A 95 20.91 -27.64 7.39
C GLU A 95 21.41 -27.02 8.71
#